data_AF-A0AAE3AJQ6-F1
#
_entry.id   AF-A0AAE3AJQ6-F1
#
_cell.length_a   1.000
_cell.length_b   1.000
_cell.length_c   1.000
_cell.angle_alpha   90.00
_cell.angle_beta   90.00
_cell.angle_gamma   90.00
#
_symmetry.space_group_name_H-M   'P 1'
#
loop_
_entity.id
_entity.type
_entity.pdbx_description
1 polymer ?
#
loop_
_entity_poly.entity_id
_entity_poly.type
_entity_poly.pdbx_seq_one_letter_code
_entity_poly.pdbx_strand_id
1 'polypeptide(L)'
;MGEHFVMSTRFDKCEASDFGLEQLDAKRATNPKDHTLWGKCKLYDFGWGKENGFYKEPLPGFDTLLELVLYGKNRDDRYGAAAVILKKYPEKLLNECESCMEDVANSSAFKKLADIFNLKDPINLCPTANKSHDRIKSEYLRWKKISEAASRLK
;
A
#
# COMPACT_ATOMS: atom_id res chain seq x y z
N MET A 1 1.27 -15.34 9.61
CA MET A 1 1.20 -13.92 10.01
C MET A 1 2.24 -13.17 9.21
N GLY A 2 1.94 -11.99 8.66
CA GLY A 2 2.99 -11.16 8.06
C GLY A 2 3.96 -10.65 9.12
N GLU A 3 5.16 -10.30 8.69
CA GLU A 3 6.22 -9.84 9.59
C GLU A 3 6.07 -8.35 9.94
N HIS A 4 5.42 -7.58 9.05
CA HIS A 4 5.24 -6.14 9.15
C HIS A 4 3.76 -5.76 9.23
N PHE A 5 2.89 -6.54 8.60
CA PHE A 5 1.45 -6.31 8.56
C PHE A 5 0.67 -7.60 8.78
N VAL A 6 -0.49 -7.45 9.41
CA VAL A 6 -1.52 -8.48 9.52
C VAL A 6 -2.82 -7.87 9.07
N MET A 7 -3.56 -8.55 8.19
CA MET A 7 -4.76 -7.95 7.61
C MET A 7 -5.89 -8.96 7.41
N SER A 8 -7.11 -8.47 7.55
CA SER A 8 -8.28 -9.16 7.02
C SER A 8 -8.27 -9.03 5.49
N THR A 9 -8.92 -9.96 4.81
CA THR A 9 -9.06 -9.91 3.34
C THR A 9 -10.51 -10.04 2.91
N ARG A 10 -11.46 -10.04 3.85
CA ARG A 10 -12.91 -10.21 3.65
C ARG A 10 -13.73 -9.57 4.77
N PHE A 11 -13.16 -8.59 5.49
CA PHE A 11 -13.75 -8.05 6.72
C PHE A 11 -14.11 -9.10 7.80
N ASP A 12 -13.48 -10.26 7.74
CA ASP A 12 -13.71 -11.39 8.64
C ASP A 12 -12.96 -11.29 9.97
N LYS A 13 -12.04 -10.32 10.09
CA LYS A 13 -11.20 -10.10 11.28
C LYS A 13 -11.21 -8.64 11.67
N CYS A 14 -11.24 -8.36 12.98
CA CYS A 14 -11.33 -7.00 13.50
C CYS A 14 -10.49 -6.78 14.76
N GLU A 15 -10.46 -7.78 15.64
CA GLU A 15 -9.83 -7.69 16.96
C GLU A 15 -8.39 -8.21 16.93
N ALA A 16 -7.56 -7.77 17.87
CA ALA A 16 -6.17 -8.20 17.96
C ALA A 16 -6.03 -9.74 18.00
N SER A 17 -6.93 -10.42 18.71
CA SER A 17 -6.95 -11.88 18.84
C SER A 17 -7.16 -12.61 17.50
N ASP A 18 -7.90 -12.02 16.57
CA ASP A 18 -8.13 -12.59 15.23
C ASP A 18 -6.84 -12.68 14.41
N PHE A 19 -5.85 -11.87 14.78
CA PHE A 19 -4.51 -11.82 14.20
C PHE A 19 -3.45 -12.49 15.06
N GLY A 20 -3.83 -13.13 16.18
CA GLY A 20 -2.89 -13.74 17.12
C GLY A 20 -2.12 -12.74 17.98
N LEU A 21 -2.66 -11.53 18.15
CA LEU A 21 -2.12 -10.47 19.01
C LEU A 21 -2.98 -10.32 20.28
N GLU A 22 -2.40 -9.72 21.31
CA GLU A 22 -3.08 -9.35 22.55
C GLU A 22 -3.35 -7.84 22.58
N GLN A 23 -4.59 -7.45 22.84
CA GLN A 23 -4.97 -6.03 22.86
C GLN A 23 -4.35 -5.32 24.08
N LEU A 24 -3.65 -4.21 23.85
CA LEU A 24 -3.11 -3.37 24.92
C LEU A 24 -4.03 -2.20 25.26
N ASP A 25 -4.50 -1.49 24.23
CA ASP A 25 -5.42 -0.36 24.34
C ASP A 25 -6.24 -0.22 23.05
N ALA A 26 -7.09 0.81 22.93
CA ALA A 26 -7.97 0.99 21.75
C ALA A 26 -7.25 1.07 20.38
N LYS A 27 -5.95 1.39 20.36
CA LYS A 27 -5.16 1.59 19.14
C LYS A 27 -3.98 0.64 19.01
N ARG A 28 -3.59 -0.07 20.06
CA ARG A 28 -2.37 -0.89 20.07
C ARG A 28 -2.61 -2.30 20.59
N ALA A 29 -1.82 -3.22 20.06
CA ALA A 29 -1.74 -4.61 20.47
C ALA A 29 -0.26 -5.02 20.61
N THR A 30 -0.01 -6.18 21.22
CA THR A 30 1.31 -6.80 21.34
C THR A 30 1.28 -8.22 20.83
N ASN A 31 2.38 -8.70 20.27
CA ASN A 31 2.53 -10.12 19.97
C ASN A 31 2.97 -10.86 21.25
N PRO A 32 2.20 -11.84 21.75
CA PRO A 32 2.51 -12.51 23.01
C PRO A 32 3.82 -13.32 22.98
N LYS A 33 4.35 -13.64 21.80
CA LYS A 33 5.55 -14.47 21.64
C LYS A 33 6.85 -13.68 21.71
N ASP A 34 6.88 -12.50 21.11
CA ASP A 34 8.09 -11.67 20.97
C ASP A 34 7.95 -10.27 21.56
N HIS A 35 6.79 -9.96 22.14
CA HIS A 35 6.43 -8.69 22.76
C HIS A 35 6.57 -7.46 21.86
N THR A 36 6.56 -7.67 20.53
CA THR A 36 6.57 -6.57 19.57
C THR A 36 5.25 -5.81 19.60
N LEU A 37 5.30 -4.49 19.38
CA LEU A 37 4.14 -3.62 19.38
C LEU A 37 3.51 -3.52 18.00
N TRP A 38 2.19 -3.42 17.97
CA TRP A 38 1.39 -3.40 16.75
C TRP A 38 0.30 -2.33 16.81
N GLY A 39 0.26 -1.44 15.82
CA GLY A 39 -0.72 -0.36 15.72
C GLY A 39 -1.93 -0.74 14.86
N LYS A 40 -3.14 -0.54 15.38
CA LYS A 40 -4.40 -0.77 14.67
C LYS A 40 -4.53 0.19 13.49
N CYS A 41 -4.91 -0.31 12.32
CA CYS A 41 -5.04 0.50 11.12
C CYS A 41 -6.11 -0.04 10.16
N LYS A 42 -6.47 0.82 9.20
CA LYS A 42 -7.24 0.45 8.00
C LYS A 42 -6.26 0.28 6.84
N LEU A 43 -6.33 -0.85 6.17
CA LEU A 43 -5.37 -1.29 5.15
C LEU A 43 -6.02 -1.27 3.76
N TYR A 44 -5.58 -2.17 2.89
CA TYR A 44 -5.87 -2.16 1.45
C TYR A 44 -7.37 -2.32 1.19
N ASP A 45 -7.85 -1.67 0.13
CA ASP A 45 -9.24 -1.76 -0.32
C ASP A 45 -9.30 -2.66 -1.56
N PHE A 46 -9.96 -3.81 -1.45
CA PHE A 46 -10.13 -4.75 -2.55
C PHE A 46 -11.41 -4.50 -3.38
N GLY A 47 -12.10 -3.38 -3.14
CA GLY A 47 -13.31 -3.00 -3.86
C GLY A 47 -14.60 -3.01 -3.02
N TRP A 48 -14.50 -3.34 -1.73
CA TRP A 48 -15.63 -3.35 -0.79
C TRP A 48 -15.32 -2.60 0.52
N GLY A 49 -14.25 -1.80 0.53
CA GLY A 49 -13.82 -0.98 1.64
C GLY A 49 -12.43 -1.36 2.17
N LYS A 50 -11.85 -0.46 2.97
CA LYS A 50 -10.53 -0.67 3.59
C LYS A 50 -10.56 -1.74 4.68
N GLU A 51 -9.77 -2.78 4.48
CA GLU A 51 -9.65 -3.91 5.40
C GLU A 51 -9.13 -3.51 6.79
N ASN A 52 -9.47 -4.28 7.81
CA ASN A 52 -8.90 -4.13 9.14
C ASN A 52 -7.52 -4.78 9.21
N GLY A 53 -6.64 -4.23 10.05
CA GLY A 53 -5.40 -4.90 10.36
C GLY A 53 -4.55 -4.16 11.37
N PHE A 54 -3.33 -4.66 11.52
CA PHE A 54 -2.30 -4.05 12.34
C PHE A 54 -0.99 -3.98 11.58
N TYR A 55 -0.17 -2.98 11.89
CA TYR A 55 1.21 -2.89 11.43
C TYR A 55 2.15 -3.00 12.62
N LYS A 56 3.30 -3.65 12.43
CA LYS A 56 4.35 -3.73 13.43
C LYS A 56 5.01 -2.37 13.63
N GLU A 57 5.20 -1.96 14.87
CA GLU A 57 5.87 -0.71 15.21
C GLU A 57 7.40 -0.91 15.33
N PRO A 58 8.22 0.02 14.82
CA PRO A 58 7.84 1.22 14.08
C PRO A 58 7.43 0.91 12.63
N LEU A 59 6.55 1.76 12.08
CA LEU A 59 6.12 1.62 10.68
C LEU A 59 7.32 1.86 9.73
N PRO A 60 7.55 0.99 8.73
CA PRO A 60 8.65 1.18 7.78
C PRO A 60 8.54 2.45 6.92
N GLY A 61 9.68 2.91 6.43
CA GLY A 61 9.78 4.00 5.45
C GLY A 61 9.39 3.59 4.03
N PHE A 62 9.27 4.55 3.11
CA PHE A 62 8.81 4.30 1.73
C PHE A 62 9.60 3.19 1.02
N ASP A 63 10.93 3.21 1.08
CA ASP A 63 11.78 2.26 0.33
C ASP A 63 11.54 0.82 0.79
N THR A 64 11.51 0.59 2.11
CA THR A 64 11.17 -0.73 2.68
C THR A 64 9.75 -1.15 2.34
N LEU A 65 8.77 -0.23 2.37
CA LEU A 65 7.40 -0.55 1.99
C LEU A 65 7.31 -0.94 0.51
N LEU A 66 8.06 -0.27 -0.36
CA LEU A 66 8.10 -0.55 -1.79
C LEU A 66 8.76 -1.91 -2.05
N GLU A 67 9.85 -2.24 -1.34
CA GLU A 67 10.46 -3.56 -1.38
C GLU A 67 9.48 -4.65 -0.95
N LEU A 68 8.69 -4.42 0.11
CA LEU A 68 7.65 -5.35 0.52
C LEU A 68 6.61 -5.56 -0.58
N VAL A 69 6.15 -4.49 -1.26
CA VAL A 69 5.21 -4.59 -2.38
C VAL A 69 5.77 -5.43 -3.54
N LEU A 70 7.01 -5.15 -3.93
CA LEU A 70 7.66 -5.74 -5.10
C LEU A 70 8.17 -7.17 -4.87
N TYR A 71 8.69 -7.46 -3.68
CA TYR A 71 9.45 -8.69 -3.41
C TYR A 71 8.97 -9.44 -2.17
N GLY A 72 8.06 -8.88 -1.39
CA GLY A 72 7.47 -9.56 -0.24
C GLY A 72 6.80 -10.88 -0.64
N LYS A 73 7.06 -11.93 0.13
CA LYS A 73 6.43 -13.25 -0.08
C LYS A 73 5.06 -13.34 0.59
N ASN A 74 4.89 -12.63 1.70
CA ASN A 74 3.66 -12.63 2.47
C ASN A 74 2.63 -11.66 1.87
N ARG A 75 1.39 -12.12 1.72
CA ARG A 75 0.30 -11.34 1.14
C ARG A 75 -0.05 -10.11 2.00
N ASP A 76 -0.16 -10.28 3.31
CA ASP A 76 -0.52 -9.22 4.25
C ASP A 76 0.52 -8.11 4.23
N ASP A 77 1.80 -8.47 4.18
CA ASP A 77 2.89 -7.49 4.10
C ASP A 77 2.83 -6.67 2.81
N ARG A 78 2.59 -7.33 1.67
CA ARG A 78 2.49 -6.65 0.36
C ARG A 78 1.35 -5.64 0.32
N TYR A 79 0.14 -6.08 0.65
CA TYR A 79 -1.04 -5.22 0.56
C TYR A 79 -1.11 -4.21 1.71
N GLY A 80 -0.64 -4.58 2.90
CA GLY A 80 -0.47 -3.66 4.02
C GLY A 80 0.50 -2.52 3.67
N ALA A 81 1.65 -2.85 3.08
CA ALA A 81 2.61 -1.86 2.62
C ALA A 81 2.03 -0.96 1.52
N ALA A 82 1.33 -1.54 0.54
CA ALA A 82 0.65 -0.79 -0.52
C ALA A 82 -0.36 0.22 0.06
N ALA A 83 -1.17 -0.19 1.04
CA ALA A 83 -2.15 0.69 1.69
C ALA A 83 -1.48 1.88 2.39
N VAL A 84 -0.33 1.64 3.04
CA VAL A 84 0.45 2.70 3.68
C VAL A 84 1.05 3.65 2.64
N ILE A 85 1.59 3.13 1.53
CA ILE A 85 2.12 3.94 0.43
C ILE A 85 1.04 4.85 -0.15
N LEU A 86 -0.13 4.31 -0.48
CA LEU A 86 -1.26 5.10 -1.00
C LEU A 86 -1.67 6.22 -0.04
N LYS A 87 -1.61 5.97 1.27
CA LYS A 87 -2.01 6.94 2.29
C LYS A 87 -0.93 8.00 2.57
N LYS A 88 0.34 7.60 2.67
CA LYS A 88 1.43 8.46 3.19
C LYS A 88 2.40 8.95 2.12
N TYR A 89 2.54 8.22 1.02
CA TYR A 89 3.56 8.46 0.00
C TYR A 89 3.03 8.42 -1.45
N PRO A 90 1.83 8.95 -1.77
CA PRO A 90 1.26 8.85 -3.11
C PRO A 90 2.09 9.58 -4.18
N GLU A 91 2.74 10.69 -3.82
CA GLU A 91 3.62 11.43 -4.75
C GLU A 91 4.95 10.69 -5.00
N LYS A 92 5.49 9.98 -4.00
CA LYS A 92 6.66 9.13 -4.20
C LYS A 92 6.32 7.94 -5.07
N LEU A 93 5.15 7.32 -4.87
CA LEU A 93 4.66 6.26 -5.74
C LEU A 93 4.52 6.74 -7.19
N LEU A 94 3.97 7.94 -7.40
CA LEU A 94 3.86 8.53 -8.74
C LEU A 94 5.23 8.63 -9.44
N ASN A 95 6.22 9.18 -8.74
CA ASN A 95 7.58 9.30 -9.28
C ASN A 95 8.19 7.91 -9.57
N GLU A 96 7.99 6.94 -8.68
CA GLU A 96 8.54 5.59 -8.86
C GLU A 96 7.92 4.85 -10.05
N CYS A 97 6.61 5.02 -10.26
CA CYS A 97 5.94 4.48 -11.43
C CYS A 97 6.48 5.08 -12.72
N GLU A 98 6.74 6.40 -12.76
CA GLU A 98 7.36 7.05 -13.93
C GLU A 98 8.77 6.52 -14.18
N SER A 99 9.62 6.43 -13.14
CA SER A 99 10.96 5.86 -13.27
C SER A 99 10.95 4.41 -13.74
N CYS A 100 10.01 3.60 -13.26
CA CYS A 100 9.85 2.22 -13.72
C CYS A 100 9.40 2.10 -15.19
N MET A 101 8.71 3.10 -15.74
CA MET A 101 8.28 3.11 -17.15
C MET A 101 9.40 3.49 -18.12
N GLU A 102 10.39 4.25 -17.66
CA GLU A 102 11.51 4.71 -18.50
C GLU A 102 12.55 3.61 -18.75
N ASP A 103 12.66 2.64 -17.84
CA ASP A 103 13.65 1.56 -17.92
C ASP A 103 13.00 0.19 -18.20
N VAL A 104 13.33 -0.41 -19.34
CA VAL A 104 12.84 -1.73 -19.76
C VAL A 104 13.22 -2.83 -18.75
N ALA A 105 14.35 -2.69 -18.05
CA ALA A 105 14.77 -3.62 -17.00
C ALA A 105 13.75 -3.69 -15.84
N ASN A 106 13.01 -2.60 -15.63
CA ASN A 106 12.01 -2.50 -14.57
C ASN A 106 10.60 -2.95 -14.99
N SER A 107 10.42 -3.49 -16.20
CA SER A 107 9.11 -3.96 -16.70
C SER A 107 8.40 -4.94 -15.75
N SER A 108 9.15 -5.84 -15.10
CA SER A 108 8.62 -6.76 -14.08
C SER A 108 8.17 -6.04 -12.81
N ALA A 109 8.94 -5.06 -12.33
CA ALA A 109 8.58 -4.24 -11.19
C ALA A 109 7.35 -3.39 -11.49
N PHE A 110 7.32 -2.72 -12.64
CA PHE A 110 6.19 -1.94 -13.10
C PHE A 110 4.91 -2.77 -13.20
N LYS A 111 5.00 -4.01 -13.71
CA LYS A 111 3.86 -4.94 -13.72
C LYS A 111 3.32 -5.24 -12.33
N LYS A 112 4.19 -5.50 -11.36
CA LYS A 112 3.78 -5.73 -9.97
C LYS A 112 3.12 -4.49 -9.35
N LEU A 113 3.66 -3.30 -9.62
CA LEU A 113 3.04 -2.03 -9.19
C LEU A 113 1.67 -1.85 -9.83
N ALA A 114 1.56 -2.11 -11.14
CA ALA A 114 0.30 -1.99 -11.87
C ALA A 114 -0.79 -2.90 -11.31
N ASP A 115 -0.44 -4.14 -10.99
CA ASP A 115 -1.37 -5.10 -10.41
C ASP A 115 -1.75 -4.74 -8.97
N ILE A 116 -0.77 -4.39 -8.12
CA ILE A 116 -1.05 -4.10 -6.71
C ILE A 116 -1.79 -2.79 -6.52
N PHE A 117 -1.44 -1.73 -7.22
CA PHE A 117 -2.04 -0.40 -7.04
C PHE A 117 -3.19 -0.11 -8.00
N ASN A 118 -3.62 -1.12 -8.77
CA ASN A 118 -4.67 -1.00 -9.78
C ASN A 118 -4.42 0.16 -10.76
N LEU A 119 -3.19 0.26 -11.27
CA LEU A 119 -2.76 1.41 -12.08
C LEU A 119 -3.40 1.45 -13.47
N LYS A 120 -4.14 0.42 -13.88
CA LYS A 120 -4.86 0.41 -15.16
C LYS A 120 -5.98 1.44 -15.19
N ASP A 121 -6.52 1.81 -14.04
CA ASP A 121 -7.53 2.87 -13.96
C ASP A 121 -6.87 4.26 -13.91
N PRO A 122 -7.30 5.22 -14.75
CA PRO A 122 -6.67 6.54 -14.82
C PRO A 122 -7.16 7.45 -13.68
N ILE A 123 -6.83 7.10 -12.43
CA ILE A 123 -7.23 7.81 -11.21
C ILE A 123 -6.04 8.59 -10.67
N ASN A 124 -6.27 9.83 -10.23
CA ASN A 124 -5.25 10.55 -9.46
C ASN A 124 -5.21 10.03 -8.02
N LEU A 125 -4.17 9.28 -7.70
CA LEU A 125 -3.95 8.72 -6.34
C LEU A 125 -3.39 9.76 -5.35
N CYS A 126 -2.96 10.92 -5.84
CA CYS A 126 -2.47 11.99 -4.98
C CYS A 126 -3.63 12.76 -4.33
N PRO A 127 -3.55 13.09 -3.02
CA PRO A 127 -4.53 13.93 -2.35
C PRO A 127 -4.64 15.29 -3.04
N THR A 128 -5.87 15.80 -3.16
CA THR A 128 -6.18 17.09 -3.78
C THR A 128 -6.23 18.23 -2.76
N ALA A 129 -6.33 17.91 -1.47
CA ALA A 129 -6.43 18.90 -0.41
C ALA A 129 -5.24 19.86 -0.43
N ASN A 130 -5.52 21.16 -0.33
CA ASN A 130 -4.53 22.24 -0.31
C ASN A 130 -3.64 22.34 -1.57
N LYS A 131 -4.06 21.76 -2.71
CA LYS A 131 -3.37 21.90 -3.99
C LYS A 131 -4.12 22.84 -4.93
N SER A 132 -3.38 23.56 -5.76
CA SER A 132 -3.96 24.34 -6.85
C SER A 132 -4.58 23.42 -7.90
N HIS A 133 -5.55 23.95 -8.65
CA HIS A 133 -6.15 23.25 -9.78
C HIS A 133 -5.10 22.79 -10.81
N ASP A 134 -4.11 23.63 -11.11
CA ASP A 134 -3.07 23.29 -12.08
C ASP A 134 -2.17 22.14 -11.61
N ARG A 135 -1.85 22.10 -10.30
CA ARG A 135 -1.11 20.97 -9.73
C ARG A 135 -1.92 19.68 -9.80
N ILE A 136 -3.20 19.72 -9.43
CA ILE A 136 -4.09 18.55 -9.49
C ILE A 136 -4.21 18.05 -10.94
N LYS A 137 -4.37 18.96 -11.91
CA LYS A 137 -4.43 18.63 -13.34
C LYS A 137 -3.14 18.00 -13.83
N SER A 138 -1.99 18.55 -13.43
CA SER A 138 -0.68 17.98 -13.77
C SER A 138 -0.51 16.57 -13.21
N GLU A 139 -0.82 16.34 -11.93
CA GLU A 139 -0.74 15.02 -11.29
C GLU A 139 -1.68 14.01 -11.96
N TYR A 140 -2.91 14.41 -12.30
CA TYR A 140 -3.84 13.58 -13.05
C TYR A 140 -3.29 13.16 -14.42
N LEU A 141 -2.71 14.11 -15.17
CA LEU A 141 -2.13 13.80 -16.48
C LEU A 141 -0.95 12.83 -16.39
N ARG A 142 -0.17 12.91 -15.31
CA ARG A 142 0.92 11.94 -15.02
C ARG A 142 0.37 10.55 -14.73
N TRP A 143 -0.62 10.45 -13.84
CA TRP A 143 -1.31 9.18 -13.57
C TRP A 143 -2.00 8.58 -14.80
N LYS A 144 -2.56 9.42 -15.67
CA LYS A 144 -3.15 8.97 -16.94
C LYS A 144 -2.11 8.30 -17.84
N LYS A 145 -0.90 8.88 -17.97
CA LYS A 145 0.20 8.26 -18.73
C LYS A 145 0.61 6.91 -18.14
N ILE A 146 0.69 6.82 -16.81
CA ILE A 146 0.97 5.56 -16.11
C ILE A 146 -0.10 4.51 -16.43
N SER A 147 -1.38 4.90 -16.39
CA SER A 147 -2.49 4.01 -16.73
C SER A 147 -2.43 3.51 -18.17
N GLU A 148 -2.17 4.40 -19.13
CA GLU A 148 -2.00 4.02 -20.53
C GLU A 148 -0.83 3.02 -20.74
N ALA A 149 0.26 3.17 -19.98
CA ALA A 149 1.37 2.23 -20.00
C ALA A 149 1.02 0.89 -19.32
N ALA A 150 0.36 0.93 -18.16
CA ALA A 150 -0.07 -0.24 -17.42
C ALA A 150 -1.08 -1.10 -18.22
N SER A 151 -1.96 -0.47 -19.01
CA SER A 151 -2.91 -1.17 -19.89
C SER A 151 -2.24 -1.94 -21.04
N ARG A 152 -0.99 -1.62 -21.38
CA ARG A 152 -0.21 -2.31 -22.43
C ARG A 152 0.56 -3.52 -21.91
N LEU A 153 0.62 -3.69 -20.59
CA LEU A 153 1.26 -4.85 -19.97
C LEU A 153 0.41 -6.10 -20.21
N LYS A 154 1.04 -7.13 -20.79
CA LYS A 154 0.46 -8.47 -20.97
C LYS A 154 0.48 -9.26 -19.68
#